data_AF-A0A453FH50-F1
#
_entry.id   AF-A0A453FH50-F1
#
_cell.length_a   1.000
_cell.length_b   1.000
_cell.length_c   1.000
_cell.angle_alpha   90.00
_cell.angle_beta   90.00
_cell.angle_gamma   90.00
#
_symmetry.space_group_name_H-M   'P 1'
#
loop_
_entity.id
_entity.type
_entity.pdbx_description
1 polymer ?
#
loop_
_entity_poly.entity_id
_entity_poly.type
_entity_poly.pdbx_seq_one_letter_code
_entity_poly.pdbx_strand_id
1 'polypeptide(L)'
;VDEVMELIELNGLKDAIVGLPGVNGLSTEQRKRLTIAVELVANPSIIFMDEPTSGLDARAAAIVMRTVRNTVNTGRTVVCTIHQPSIDIFEAFDELLLLKRGGQVIYSGPLGRNSHKVVEYFQEIPGVPKIKEKCNPATWMLDVSSAAAEVRLKIDFAESYKSSTMHQRNKALVKELSKPPPGTSDLYFPSQYSQSSFGQFKFCLWKQWWTYWRSPDYNLVRMFFAFVTALVLGVIFWRVGLKM
;
A
#
# COMPACT_ATOMS: atom_id res chain seq x y z
N VAL A 1 14.87 9.45 -9.25
CA VAL A 1 14.32 8.18 -9.79
C VAL A 1 15.24 7.04 -9.44
N ASP A 2 16.54 7.13 -9.72
CA ASP A 2 17.51 6.06 -9.43
C ASP A 2 17.54 5.65 -7.95
N GLU A 3 17.54 6.63 -7.03
CA GLU A 3 17.47 6.37 -5.57
C GLU A 3 16.20 5.57 -5.19
N VAL A 4 15.05 5.91 -5.78
CA VAL A 4 13.80 5.18 -5.52
C VAL A 4 13.88 3.76 -6.07
N MET A 5 14.46 3.57 -7.26
CA MET A 5 14.65 2.26 -7.88
C MET A 5 15.60 1.36 -7.07
N GLU A 6 16.58 1.97 -6.39
CA GLU A 6 17.46 1.28 -5.45
C GLU A 6 16.73 0.89 -4.17
N LEU A 7 15.98 1.81 -3.55
CA LEU A 7 15.22 1.55 -2.32
C LEU A 7 14.24 0.38 -2.44
N ILE A 8 13.59 0.27 -3.61
CA ILE A 8 12.65 -0.81 -3.93
C ILE A 8 13.30 -2.02 -4.60
N GLU A 9 14.62 -2.03 -4.77
CA GLU A 9 15.39 -3.14 -5.37
C GLU A 9 14.90 -3.55 -6.78
N LEU A 10 14.55 -2.57 -7.64
CA LEU A 10 14.10 -2.80 -9.02
C LEU A 10 15.13 -2.38 -10.10
N ASN A 11 16.36 -2.03 -9.72
CA ASN A 11 17.41 -1.59 -10.65
C ASN A 11 17.65 -2.57 -11.82
N GLY A 12 17.60 -3.87 -11.57
CA GLY A 12 17.76 -4.90 -12.61
C GLY A 12 16.60 -4.98 -13.62
N LEU A 13 15.50 -4.26 -13.37
CA LEU A 13 14.27 -4.29 -14.16
C LEU A 13 13.90 -2.92 -14.74
N LYS A 14 14.84 -1.95 -14.72
CA LYS A 14 14.58 -0.57 -15.15
C LYS A 14 14.03 -0.44 -16.58
N ASP A 15 14.48 -1.29 -17.50
CA ASP A 15 14.09 -1.29 -18.91
C ASP A 15 13.10 -2.42 -19.24
N ALA A 16 12.63 -3.16 -18.22
CA ALA A 16 11.70 -4.26 -18.40
C ALA A 16 10.29 -3.74 -18.74
N ILE A 17 9.57 -4.50 -19.58
CA ILE A 17 8.17 -4.19 -19.90
C ILE A 17 7.30 -4.55 -18.70
N VAL A 18 6.53 -3.56 -18.21
CA VAL A 18 5.61 -3.74 -17.08
C VAL A 18 4.56 -4.81 -17.37
N GLY A 19 3.98 -4.80 -18.58
CA GLY A 19 3.03 -5.81 -19.04
C GLY A 19 1.67 -5.78 -18.32
N LEU A 20 0.78 -6.68 -18.74
CA LEU A 20 -0.56 -6.86 -18.18
C LEU A 20 -0.51 -7.82 -16.97
N PRO A 21 -1.19 -7.49 -15.84
CA PRO A 21 -1.22 -8.34 -14.67
C PRO A 21 -1.67 -9.76 -14.99
N GLY A 22 -0.90 -10.77 -14.57
CA GLY A 22 -1.22 -12.18 -14.78
C GLY A 22 -1.03 -12.71 -16.21
N VAL A 23 -0.60 -11.88 -17.15
CA VAL A 23 -0.40 -12.27 -18.56
C VAL A 23 1.08 -12.22 -18.95
N ASN A 24 1.73 -11.06 -18.78
CA ASN A 24 3.12 -10.86 -19.19
C ASN A 24 3.82 -9.74 -18.42
N GLY A 25 5.13 -9.62 -18.62
CA GLY A 25 5.96 -8.57 -18.03
C GLY A 25 6.34 -8.87 -16.57
N LEU A 26 6.16 -7.89 -15.70
CA LEU A 26 6.59 -7.98 -14.30
C LEU A 26 5.71 -8.95 -13.49
N SER A 27 6.36 -9.65 -12.55
CA SER A 27 5.67 -10.48 -11.55
C SER A 27 4.76 -9.64 -10.66
N THR A 28 3.79 -10.27 -9.98
CA THR A 28 2.88 -9.59 -9.04
C THR A 28 3.64 -8.83 -7.96
N GLU A 29 4.70 -9.44 -7.43
CA GLU A 29 5.61 -8.90 -6.42
C GLU A 29 6.35 -7.66 -6.94
N GLN A 30 6.98 -7.75 -8.12
CA GLN A 30 7.69 -6.64 -8.75
C GLN A 30 6.75 -5.49 -9.09
N ARG A 31 5.54 -5.79 -9.55
CA ARG A 31 4.50 -4.80 -9.84
C ARG A 31 4.07 -4.05 -8.59
N LYS A 32 3.92 -4.74 -7.44
CA LYS A 32 3.62 -4.10 -6.17
C LYS A 32 4.73 -3.15 -5.73
N ARG A 33 5.99 -3.57 -5.82
CA ARG A 33 7.14 -2.68 -5.57
C ARG A 33 7.17 -1.48 -6.51
N LEU A 34 6.83 -1.69 -7.79
CA LEU A 34 6.74 -0.60 -8.77
C LEU A 34 5.63 0.40 -8.41
N THR A 35 4.47 -0.06 -7.95
CA THR A 35 3.40 0.84 -7.48
C THR A 35 3.86 1.67 -6.29
N ILE A 36 4.58 1.07 -5.34
CA ILE A 36 5.19 1.81 -4.22
C ILE A 36 6.20 2.84 -4.75
N ALA A 37 7.01 2.47 -5.74
CA ALA A 37 7.96 3.38 -6.40
C ALA A 37 7.31 4.66 -6.92
N VAL A 38 6.16 4.51 -7.60
CA VAL A 38 5.44 5.63 -8.22
C VAL A 38 5.05 6.67 -7.16
N GLU A 39 4.61 6.21 -5.99
CA GLU A 39 4.28 7.09 -4.85
C GLU A 39 5.55 7.68 -4.20
N LEU A 40 6.63 6.90 -4.11
CA LEU A 40 7.89 7.35 -3.51
C LEU A 40 8.63 8.43 -4.32
N VAL A 41 8.44 8.47 -5.65
CA VAL A 41 9.04 9.50 -6.51
C VAL A 41 8.56 10.90 -6.13
N ALA A 42 7.38 11.04 -5.52
CA ALA A 42 6.89 12.32 -5.00
C ALA A 42 7.60 12.77 -3.70
N ASN A 43 8.51 11.94 -3.16
CA ASN A 43 9.21 12.16 -1.90
C ASN A 43 8.28 12.50 -0.71
N PRO A 44 7.23 11.70 -0.43
CA PRO A 44 6.33 11.95 0.70
C PRO A 44 7.03 11.71 2.05
N SER A 45 6.70 12.52 3.05
CA SER A 45 7.14 12.30 4.45
C SER A 45 6.32 11.24 5.17
N ILE A 46 5.04 11.08 4.79
CA ILE A 46 4.11 10.11 5.34
C ILE A 46 3.49 9.31 4.20
N ILE A 47 3.50 7.99 4.31
CA ILE A 47 2.99 7.07 3.29
C ILE A 47 1.92 6.19 3.92
N PHE A 48 0.77 6.08 3.25
CA PHE A 48 -0.30 5.17 3.62
C PHE A 48 -0.34 4.01 2.62
N MET A 49 -0.35 2.77 3.11
CA MET A 49 -0.46 1.58 2.26
C MET A 49 -1.62 0.70 2.71
N ASP A 50 -2.51 0.37 1.79
CA ASP A 50 -3.61 -0.55 2.07
C ASP A 50 -3.22 -1.98 1.65
N GLU A 51 -3.10 -2.88 2.62
CA GLU A 51 -2.76 -4.29 2.46
C GLU A 51 -1.64 -4.58 1.44
N PRO A 52 -0.41 -4.07 1.66
CA PRO A 52 0.68 -4.19 0.68
C PRO A 52 1.08 -5.65 0.40
N THR A 53 0.73 -6.59 1.27
CA THR A 53 1.04 -8.02 1.15
C THR A 53 -0.07 -8.86 0.49
N SER A 54 -1.23 -8.28 0.17
CA SER A 54 -2.38 -8.99 -0.43
C SER A 54 -2.03 -9.73 -1.75
N GLY A 55 -2.51 -10.95 -1.93
CA GLY A 55 -2.28 -11.72 -3.17
C GLY A 55 -0.80 -12.06 -3.44
N LEU A 56 0.07 -11.99 -2.44
CA LEU A 56 1.45 -12.46 -2.49
C LEU A 56 1.61 -13.72 -1.64
N ASP A 57 2.52 -14.59 -2.05
CA ASP A 57 3.01 -15.65 -1.16
C ASP A 57 3.90 -15.06 -0.04
N ALA A 58 4.24 -15.88 0.95
CA ALA A 58 5.00 -15.43 2.12
C ALA A 58 6.39 -14.86 1.76
N ARG A 59 7.05 -15.40 0.73
CA ARG A 59 8.39 -14.94 0.31
C ARG A 59 8.29 -13.60 -0.40
N ALA A 60 7.37 -13.47 -1.34
CA ALA A 60 7.10 -12.25 -2.06
C ALA A 60 6.66 -11.12 -1.13
N ALA A 61 5.76 -11.42 -0.18
CA ALA A 61 5.34 -10.47 0.84
C ALA A 61 6.52 -9.99 1.71
N ALA A 62 7.44 -10.88 2.10
CA ALA A 62 8.64 -10.51 2.85
C ALA A 62 9.57 -9.58 2.04
N ILE A 63 9.74 -9.81 0.73
CA ILE A 63 10.53 -8.93 -0.14
C ILE A 63 9.89 -7.53 -0.21
N VAL A 64 8.57 -7.46 -0.43
CA VAL A 64 7.86 -6.17 -0.43
C VAL A 64 8.03 -5.47 0.91
N MET A 65 7.78 -6.14 2.04
CA MET A 65 7.90 -5.54 3.36
C MET A 65 9.33 -5.12 3.71
N ARG A 66 10.36 -5.83 3.19
CA ARG A 66 11.75 -5.39 3.29
C ARG A 66 11.97 -4.05 2.60
N THR A 67 11.44 -3.85 1.40
CA THR A 67 11.56 -2.57 0.70
C THR A 67 10.79 -1.43 1.38
N VAL A 68 9.64 -1.74 1.99
CA VAL A 68 8.91 -0.81 2.86
C VAL A 68 9.75 -0.44 4.08
N ARG A 69 10.41 -1.41 4.72
CA ARG A 69 11.31 -1.18 5.86
C ARG A 69 12.52 -0.33 5.45
N ASN A 70 13.12 -0.56 4.28
CA ASN A 70 14.18 0.31 3.73
C ASN A 70 13.69 1.76 3.57
N THR A 71 12.46 1.94 3.11
CA THR A 71 11.83 3.27 3.00
C THR A 71 11.69 3.93 4.36
N VAL A 72 11.22 3.21 5.40
CA VAL A 72 11.11 3.75 6.76
C VAL A 72 12.48 4.19 7.29
N ASN A 73 13.53 3.41 7.03
CA ASN A 73 14.90 3.68 7.49
C ASN A 73 15.49 4.99 6.95
N THR A 74 14.90 5.57 5.90
CA THR A 74 15.28 6.90 5.39
C THR A 74 14.67 8.07 6.19
N GLY A 75 13.90 7.79 7.25
CA GLY A 75 13.24 8.81 8.08
C GLY A 75 11.81 9.12 7.64
N ARG A 76 11.19 8.28 6.81
CA ARG A 76 9.79 8.41 6.37
C ARG A 76 8.86 7.63 7.29
N THR A 77 7.67 8.15 7.55
CA THR A 77 6.63 7.45 8.30
C THR A 77 5.77 6.62 7.35
N VAL A 78 5.62 5.32 7.62
CA VAL A 78 4.71 4.45 6.87
C VAL A 78 3.63 3.93 7.79
N VAL A 79 2.38 4.07 7.37
CA VAL A 79 1.20 3.48 8.01
C VAL A 79 0.59 2.49 7.03
N CYS A 80 0.42 1.23 7.44
CA CYS A 80 -0.22 0.25 6.59
C CYS A 80 -1.18 -0.68 7.33
N THR A 81 -2.17 -1.18 6.60
CA THR A 81 -3.06 -2.25 7.04
C THR A 81 -2.46 -3.59 6.62
N ILE A 82 -2.49 -4.60 7.49
CA ILE A 82 -2.11 -5.97 7.11
C ILE A 82 -3.13 -6.96 7.65
N HIS A 83 -3.62 -7.82 6.74
CA HIS A 83 -4.42 -8.98 7.09
C HIS A 83 -3.51 -10.17 7.42
N GLN A 84 -3.42 -10.55 8.69
CA GLN A 84 -2.72 -11.75 9.20
C GLN A 84 -1.25 -11.90 8.72
N PRO A 85 -0.31 -11.11 9.26
CA PRO A 85 1.10 -11.22 8.88
C PRO A 85 1.77 -12.52 9.35
N SER A 86 2.77 -12.98 8.59
CA SER A 86 3.74 -13.97 9.09
C SER A 86 4.58 -13.37 10.22
N ILE A 87 5.25 -14.22 11.00
CA ILE A 87 6.12 -13.78 12.11
C ILE A 87 7.17 -12.78 11.61
N ASP A 88 7.87 -13.10 10.52
CA ASP A 88 8.93 -12.25 9.98
C ASP A 88 8.42 -10.85 9.57
N ILE A 89 7.20 -10.78 9.03
CA ILE A 89 6.56 -9.51 8.65
C ILE A 89 6.08 -8.77 9.89
N PHE A 90 5.50 -9.48 10.86
CA PHE A 90 4.98 -8.88 12.08
C PHE A 90 6.09 -8.24 12.91
N GLU A 91 7.22 -8.93 13.07
CA GLU A 91 8.40 -8.40 13.77
C GLU A 91 9.08 -7.24 13.03
N ALA A 92 8.75 -7.04 11.76
CA ALA A 92 9.22 -5.90 11.00
C ALA A 92 8.40 -4.64 11.26
N PHE A 93 7.52 -4.56 12.27
CA PHE A 93 6.77 -3.35 12.66
C PHE A 93 7.30 -2.73 13.94
N ASP A 94 7.34 -1.40 13.98
CA ASP A 94 7.73 -0.65 15.19
C ASP A 94 6.56 -0.52 16.17
N GLU A 95 5.37 -0.18 15.63
CA GLU A 95 4.13 0.04 16.37
C GLU A 95 2.95 -0.71 15.74
N LEU A 96 1.99 -1.07 16.58
CA LEU A 96 0.75 -1.73 16.21
C LEU A 96 -0.44 -0.90 16.71
N LEU A 97 -1.38 -0.65 15.81
CA LEU A 97 -2.72 -0.19 16.12
C LEU A 97 -3.70 -1.33 15.81
N LEU A 98 -4.27 -1.94 16.84
CA LEU A 98 -5.24 -3.03 16.70
C LEU A 98 -6.66 -2.53 16.96
N LEU A 99 -7.54 -2.81 16.00
CA LEU A 99 -8.95 -2.45 16.04
C LEU A 99 -9.81 -3.71 16.12
N LYS A 100 -10.90 -3.63 16.90
CA LYS A 100 -11.98 -4.63 16.86
C LYS A 100 -13.14 -4.15 15.99
N ARG A 101 -14.10 -5.05 15.74
CA ARG A 101 -15.31 -4.74 14.98
C ARG A 101 -16.02 -3.51 15.56
N GLY A 102 -16.44 -2.59 14.69
CA GLY A 102 -16.99 -1.29 15.09
C GLY A 102 -15.95 -0.18 15.20
N GLY A 103 -14.70 -0.41 14.77
CA GLY A 103 -13.66 0.62 14.69
C GLY A 103 -13.11 1.05 16.06
N GLN A 104 -13.27 0.20 17.07
CA GLN A 104 -12.82 0.49 18.44
C GLN A 104 -11.40 -0.01 18.63
N VAL A 105 -10.54 0.83 19.21
CA VAL A 105 -9.14 0.49 19.51
C VAL A 105 -9.09 -0.45 20.71
N ILE A 106 -8.33 -1.52 20.59
CA ILE A 106 -8.08 -2.49 21.66
C ILE A 106 -6.61 -2.57 22.06
N TYR A 107 -5.71 -2.10 21.19
CA TYR A 107 -4.28 -1.94 21.47
C TYR A 107 -3.69 -0.83 20.58
N SER A 108 -2.82 0.01 21.13
CA SER A 108 -2.06 1.00 20.35
C SER A 108 -0.72 1.24 21.02
N GLY A 109 0.34 0.69 20.46
CA GLY A 109 1.66 0.80 21.07
C GLY A 109 2.74 0.02 20.34
N PRO A 110 3.97 0.07 20.86
CA PRO A 110 5.12 -0.61 20.25
C PRO A 110 5.01 -2.12 20.38
N LEU A 111 5.35 -2.88 19.32
CA LEU A 111 5.39 -4.35 19.39
C LEU A 111 6.43 -4.84 20.40
N GLY A 112 7.59 -4.16 20.41
CA GLY A 112 8.78 -4.62 21.12
C GLY A 112 9.47 -5.79 20.39
N ARG A 113 10.69 -6.13 20.83
CA ARG A 113 11.43 -7.28 20.29
C ARG A 113 10.63 -8.57 20.48
N ASN A 114 10.46 -9.38 19.43
CA ASN A 114 9.73 -10.64 19.51
C ASN A 114 8.28 -10.44 19.98
N SER A 115 7.69 -9.29 19.66
CA SER A 115 6.32 -8.91 20.03
C SER A 115 5.99 -8.95 21.53
N HIS A 116 7.01 -8.89 22.42
CA HIS A 116 6.81 -9.11 23.85
C HIS A 116 5.80 -8.14 24.49
N LYS A 117 5.78 -6.86 24.08
CA LYS A 117 4.90 -5.86 24.70
C LYS A 117 3.43 -6.09 24.40
N VAL A 118 3.13 -6.55 23.18
CA VAL A 118 1.76 -6.92 22.79
C VAL A 118 1.33 -8.16 23.56
N VAL A 119 2.23 -9.16 23.66
CA VAL A 119 1.96 -10.40 24.39
C VAL A 119 1.72 -10.13 25.87
N GLU A 120 2.58 -9.34 26.52
CA GLU A 120 2.44 -8.96 27.93
C GLU A 120 1.11 -8.24 28.18
N TYR A 121 0.77 -7.24 27.36
CA TYR A 121 -0.49 -6.50 27.48
C TYR A 121 -1.73 -7.41 27.47
N PHE A 122 -1.81 -8.34 26.52
CA PHE A 122 -2.96 -9.25 26.46
C PHE A 122 -2.92 -10.31 27.57
N GLN A 123 -1.74 -10.73 28.03
CA GLN A 123 -1.61 -11.70 29.12
C GLN A 123 -1.92 -11.12 30.51
N GLU A 124 -1.83 -9.80 30.69
CA GLU A 124 -2.28 -9.12 31.92
C GLU A 124 -3.81 -9.20 32.09
N ILE A 125 -4.55 -9.41 31.00
CA ILE A 125 -6.01 -9.49 31.03
C ILE A 125 -6.44 -10.87 31.59
N PRO A 126 -7.25 -10.91 32.67
CA PRO A 126 -7.68 -12.16 33.28
C PRO A 126 -8.39 -13.09 32.30
N GLY A 127 -7.92 -14.34 32.24
CA GLY A 127 -8.52 -15.40 31.41
C GLY A 127 -7.97 -15.49 29.98
N VAL A 128 -7.12 -14.56 29.55
CA VAL A 128 -6.40 -14.71 28.27
C VAL A 128 -5.37 -15.84 28.38
N PRO A 129 -5.36 -16.82 27.46
CA PRO A 129 -4.39 -17.91 27.50
C PRO A 129 -2.99 -17.41 27.15
N LYS A 130 -1.97 -17.93 27.85
CA LYS A 130 -0.58 -17.65 27.51
C LYS A 130 -0.25 -18.12 26.09
N ILE A 131 0.63 -17.38 25.42
CA ILE A 131 1.10 -17.75 24.10
C ILE A 131 1.92 -19.04 24.20
N LYS A 132 1.69 -19.98 23.28
CA LYS A 132 2.47 -21.22 23.21
C LYS A 132 3.81 -20.95 22.54
N GLU A 133 4.85 -21.69 22.93
CA GLU A 133 6.14 -21.63 22.25
C GLU A 133 5.96 -21.91 20.75
N LYS A 134 6.66 -21.13 19.90
CA LYS A 134 6.63 -21.20 18.43
C LYS A 134 5.28 -20.85 17.78
N CYS A 135 4.34 -20.27 18.52
CA CYS A 135 3.12 -19.72 17.93
C CYS A 135 3.38 -18.34 17.32
N ASN A 136 2.71 -18.00 16.22
CA ASN A 136 2.77 -16.66 15.65
C ASN A 136 2.05 -15.65 16.56
N PRO A 137 2.74 -14.63 17.11
CA PRO A 137 2.12 -13.64 17.99
C PRO A 137 0.95 -12.91 17.32
N ALA A 138 1.04 -12.62 16.02
CA ALA A 138 -0.04 -11.95 15.29
C ALA A 138 -1.31 -12.80 15.22
N THR A 139 -1.17 -14.09 14.93
CA THR A 139 -2.30 -15.03 14.89
C THR A 139 -2.90 -15.22 16.29
N TRP A 140 -2.05 -15.47 17.29
CA TRP A 140 -2.49 -15.62 18.68
C TRP A 140 -3.25 -14.38 19.16
N MET A 141 -2.71 -13.18 18.89
CA MET A 141 -3.33 -11.91 19.25
C MET A 141 -4.73 -11.78 18.65
N LEU A 142 -4.89 -12.04 17.34
CA LEU A 142 -6.19 -11.96 16.66
C LEU A 142 -7.19 -13.00 17.20
N ASP A 143 -6.71 -14.19 17.59
CA ASP A 143 -7.55 -15.24 18.16
C ASP A 143 -8.03 -14.87 19.57
N VAL A 144 -7.15 -14.35 20.43
CA VAL A 144 -7.50 -13.97 21.80
C VAL A 144 -8.34 -12.68 21.86
N SER A 145 -8.21 -11.80 20.86
CA SER A 145 -9.01 -10.59 20.73
C SER A 145 -10.26 -10.77 19.85
N SER A 146 -10.60 -12.00 19.47
CA SER A 146 -11.76 -12.28 18.63
C SER A 146 -13.08 -12.03 19.37
N ALA A 147 -14.17 -11.77 18.63
CA ALA A 147 -15.49 -11.59 19.21
C ALA A 147 -15.95 -12.83 20.03
N ALA A 148 -15.55 -14.03 19.62
CA ALA A 148 -15.83 -15.26 20.37
C ALA A 148 -15.08 -15.30 21.71
N ALA A 149 -13.84 -14.78 21.74
CA ALA A 149 -13.07 -14.67 22.96
C ALA A 149 -13.65 -13.63 23.92
N GLU A 150 -14.13 -12.48 23.44
CA GLU A 150 -14.83 -11.47 24.25
C GLU A 150 -16.04 -12.06 24.99
N VAL A 151 -16.89 -12.81 24.27
CA VAL A 151 -18.07 -13.46 24.86
C VAL A 151 -17.68 -14.51 25.91
N ARG A 152 -16.65 -15.31 25.62
CA ARG A 152 -16.15 -16.34 26.54
C ARG A 152 -15.58 -15.75 27.82
N LEU A 153 -14.82 -14.65 27.70
CA LEU A 153 -14.19 -13.96 28.82
C LEU A 153 -15.12 -12.97 29.53
N LYS A 154 -16.29 -12.68 28.93
CA LYS A 154 -17.24 -11.65 29.38
C LYS A 154 -16.56 -10.29 29.58
N ILE A 155 -15.67 -9.94 28.65
CA ILE A 155 -14.89 -8.71 28.69
C ILE A 155 -15.07 -7.92 27.39
N ASP A 156 -15.07 -6.59 27.49
CA ASP A 156 -14.94 -5.71 26.33
C ASP A 156 -13.50 -5.20 26.27
N PHE A 157 -12.73 -5.65 25.27
CA PHE A 157 -11.33 -5.23 25.11
C PHE A 157 -11.20 -3.73 24.83
N ALA A 158 -12.20 -3.09 24.24
CA ALA A 158 -12.17 -1.65 23.98
C ALA A 158 -12.34 -0.84 25.28
N GLU A 159 -13.18 -1.31 26.22
CA GLU A 159 -13.29 -0.70 27.55
C GLU A 159 -12.04 -0.94 28.40
N SER A 160 -11.48 -2.15 28.32
CA SER A 160 -10.20 -2.47 28.95
C SER A 160 -9.08 -1.56 28.43
N TYR A 161 -8.98 -1.35 27.11
CA TYR A 161 -8.01 -0.42 26.55
C TYR A 161 -8.25 1.02 27.02
N LYS A 162 -9.50 1.51 27.00
CA LYS A 162 -9.81 2.88 27.47
C LYS A 162 -9.43 3.14 28.93
N SER A 163 -9.55 2.13 29.79
CA SER A 163 -9.16 2.23 31.20
C SER A 163 -7.66 2.01 31.43
N SER A 164 -6.93 1.47 30.45
CA SER A 164 -5.50 1.18 30.55
C SER A 164 -4.62 2.45 30.66
N THR A 165 -3.45 2.28 31.28
CA THR A 165 -2.39 3.31 31.34
C THR A 165 -1.86 3.65 29.95
N MET A 166 -1.86 2.70 29.02
CA MET A 166 -1.44 2.88 27.63
C MET A 166 -2.33 3.91 26.92
N HIS A 167 -3.65 3.80 27.06
CA HIS A 167 -4.57 4.78 26.46
C HIS A 167 -4.36 6.18 27.04
N GLN A 168 -4.17 6.30 28.36
CA GLN A 168 -3.91 7.58 29.02
C GLN A 168 -2.60 8.21 28.51
N ARG A 169 -1.53 7.42 28.41
CA ARG A 169 -0.24 7.86 27.87
C ARG A 169 -0.35 8.31 26.43
N ASN A 170 -1.02 7.53 25.57
CA ASN A 170 -1.21 7.88 24.16
C ASN A 170 -2.02 9.16 24.00
N LYS A 171 -3.08 9.34 24.80
CA LYS A 171 -3.89 10.55 24.79
C LYS A 171 -3.10 11.78 25.25
N ALA A 172 -2.23 11.62 26.25
CA ALA A 172 -1.32 12.68 26.68
C ALA A 172 -0.31 13.05 25.59
N LEU A 173 0.31 12.05 24.96
CA LEU A 173 1.27 12.23 23.87
C LEU A 173 0.63 12.92 22.66
N VAL A 174 -0.56 12.50 22.24
CA VAL A 174 -1.29 13.16 21.15
C VAL A 174 -1.58 14.63 21.50
N LYS A 175 -1.99 14.91 22.75
CA LYS A 175 -2.26 16.28 23.20
C LYS A 175 -1.00 17.15 23.22
N GLU A 176 0.15 16.56 23.55
CA GLU A 176 1.45 17.21 23.51
C GLU A 176 1.88 17.51 22.07
N LEU A 177 1.88 16.49 21.20
CA LEU A 177 2.29 16.60 19.80
C LEU A 177 1.33 17.43 18.93
N SER A 178 0.07 17.60 19.37
CA SER A 178 -0.88 18.51 18.71
C SER A 178 -0.48 19.98 18.87
N LYS A 179 0.44 20.31 19.78
CA LYS A 179 0.96 21.66 19.96
C LYS A 179 2.31 21.78 19.26
N PRO A 180 2.42 22.57 18.18
CA PRO A 180 3.69 22.74 17.50
C PRO A 180 4.73 23.39 18.42
N PRO A 181 6.01 22.99 18.34
CA PRO A 181 7.08 23.65 19.08
C PRO A 181 7.18 25.15 18.75
N PRO A 182 7.57 26.01 19.71
CA PRO A 182 7.73 27.44 19.44
C PRO A 182 8.80 27.67 18.37
N GLY A 183 8.44 28.38 17.30
CA GLY A 183 9.34 28.68 16.17
C GLY A 183 9.16 27.79 14.94
N THR A 184 8.23 26.82 14.94
CA THR A 184 7.87 26.07 13.73
C THR A 184 6.80 26.79 12.91
N SER A 185 6.97 26.88 11.60
CA SER A 185 5.95 27.33 10.66
C SER A 185 5.09 26.16 10.18
N ASP A 186 3.81 26.42 9.92
CA ASP A 186 2.93 25.44 9.27
C ASP A 186 3.46 25.05 7.88
N LEU A 187 3.12 23.84 7.45
CA LEU A 187 3.42 23.35 6.11
C LEU A 187 2.75 24.25 5.07
N TYR A 188 3.57 25.01 4.32
CA TYR A 188 3.10 25.87 3.24
C TYR A 188 3.34 25.19 1.90
N PHE A 189 2.25 25.02 1.14
CA PHE A 189 2.32 24.59 -0.25
C PHE A 189 1.96 25.77 -1.16
N PRO A 190 2.85 26.19 -2.08
CA PRO A 190 2.61 27.37 -2.93
C PRO A 190 1.45 27.17 -3.91
N SER A 191 1.10 25.92 -4.19
CA SER A 191 -0.01 25.55 -5.07
C SER A 191 -0.64 24.25 -4.60
N GLN A 192 -1.92 24.07 -4.91
CA GLN A 192 -2.65 22.83 -4.64
C GLN A 192 -2.06 21.62 -5.39
N TYR A 193 -1.51 21.85 -6.59
CA TYR A 193 -0.92 20.83 -7.45
C TYR A 193 0.54 21.12 -7.74
N SER A 194 1.34 20.08 -7.94
CA SER A 194 2.78 20.19 -8.24
C SER A 194 3.10 20.75 -9.64
N GLN A 195 2.15 20.69 -10.57
CA GLN A 195 2.29 21.13 -11.96
C GLN A 195 1.04 21.89 -12.42
N SER A 196 1.21 22.81 -13.38
CA SER A 196 0.10 23.55 -13.98
C SER A 196 -0.80 22.64 -14.82
N SER A 197 -2.07 23.03 -15.01
CA SER A 197 -3.04 22.23 -15.78
C SER A 197 -2.58 21.94 -17.21
N PHE A 198 -1.93 22.91 -17.87
CA PHE A 198 -1.37 22.70 -19.21
C PHE A 198 -0.16 21.74 -19.20
N GLY A 199 0.68 21.81 -18.16
CA GLY A 199 1.77 20.86 -17.97
C GLY A 199 1.26 19.43 -17.79
N GLN A 200 0.27 19.24 -16.90
CA GLN A 200 -0.38 17.95 -16.68
C GLN A 200 -0.99 17.40 -17.98
N PHE A 201 -1.71 18.23 -18.74
CA PHE A 201 -2.28 17.84 -20.03
C PHE A 201 -1.20 17.38 -21.03
N LYS A 202 -0.10 18.15 -21.15
CA LYS A 202 1.03 17.80 -22.03
C LYS A 202 1.66 16.46 -21.63
N PHE A 203 1.88 16.22 -20.34
CA PHE A 203 2.45 14.95 -19.85
C PHE A 203 1.51 13.76 -20.07
N CYS A 204 0.21 13.94 -19.85
CA CYS A 204 -0.78 12.91 -20.13
C CYS A 204 -0.83 12.57 -21.63
N LEU A 205 -0.81 13.58 -22.50
CA LEU A 205 -0.80 13.37 -23.95
C LEU A 205 0.48 12.67 -24.41
N TRP A 206 1.64 13.08 -23.90
CA TRP A 206 2.93 12.45 -24.19
C TRP A 206 2.96 10.98 -23.74
N LYS A 207 2.49 10.69 -22.52
CA LYS A 207 2.37 9.32 -22.01
C LYS A 207 1.43 8.49 -22.88
N GLN A 208 0.27 9.05 -23.23
CA GLN A 208 -0.71 8.36 -24.07
C GLN A 208 -0.16 8.08 -25.47
N TRP A 209 0.58 9.03 -26.05
CA TRP A 209 1.24 8.86 -27.35
C TRP A 209 2.20 7.66 -27.35
N TRP A 210 3.06 7.57 -26.33
CA TRP A 210 3.97 6.44 -26.19
C TRP A 210 3.24 5.11 -25.98
N THR A 211 2.24 5.07 -25.09
CA THR A 211 1.45 3.85 -24.85
C THR A 211 0.73 3.40 -26.11
N TYR A 212 0.17 4.34 -26.86
CA TYR A 212 -0.53 4.08 -28.10
C TYR A 212 0.41 3.42 -29.11
N TRP A 213 1.56 4.01 -29.41
CA TRP A 213 2.49 3.45 -30.41
C TRP A 213 3.20 2.17 -29.96
N ARG A 214 3.35 1.96 -28.65
CA ARG A 214 3.91 0.73 -28.07
C ARG A 214 2.88 -0.41 -27.93
N SER A 215 1.63 -0.21 -28.34
CA SER A 215 0.57 -1.23 -28.37
C SER A 215 0.24 -1.63 -29.82
N PRO A 216 1.13 -2.38 -30.51
CA PRO A 216 1.00 -2.64 -31.94
C PRO A 216 -0.25 -3.45 -32.28
N ASP A 217 -0.64 -4.43 -31.45
CA ASP A 217 -1.76 -5.33 -31.73
C ASP A 217 -3.06 -4.57 -31.98
N TYR A 218 -3.39 -3.61 -31.09
CA TYR A 218 -4.59 -2.79 -31.23
C TYR A 218 -4.54 -1.89 -32.47
N ASN A 219 -3.40 -1.22 -32.71
CA ASN A 219 -3.26 -0.27 -33.81
C ASN A 219 -3.28 -0.96 -35.17
N LEU A 220 -2.63 -2.11 -35.29
CA LEU A 220 -2.59 -2.89 -36.53
C LEU A 220 -3.98 -3.40 -36.89
N VAL A 221 -4.70 -3.98 -35.93
CA VAL A 221 -6.09 -4.42 -36.15
C VAL A 221 -6.96 -3.25 -36.59
N ARG A 222 -6.84 -2.09 -35.96
CA ARG A 222 -7.61 -0.90 -36.32
C ARG A 222 -7.28 -0.38 -37.72
N MET A 223 -6.00 -0.28 -38.07
CA MET A 223 -5.56 0.15 -39.40
C MET A 223 -6.02 -0.84 -40.49
N PHE A 224 -5.90 -2.13 -40.22
CA PHE A 224 -6.37 -3.18 -41.11
C PHE A 224 -7.88 -3.10 -41.34
N PHE A 225 -8.66 -2.97 -40.27
CA PHE A 225 -10.12 -2.86 -40.37
C PHE A 225 -10.53 -1.60 -41.15
N ALA A 226 -9.91 -0.45 -40.85
CA ALA A 226 -10.17 0.81 -41.57
C ALA A 226 -9.84 0.67 -43.07
N PHE A 227 -8.72 0.02 -43.41
CA PHE A 227 -8.33 -0.25 -44.78
C PHE A 227 -9.35 -1.14 -45.50
N VAL A 228 -9.79 -2.23 -44.88
CA VAL A 228 -10.80 -3.15 -45.44
C VAL A 228 -12.14 -2.44 -45.63
N THR A 229 -12.62 -1.68 -44.63
CA THR A 229 -13.86 -0.90 -44.75
C THR A 229 -13.78 0.13 -45.86
N ALA A 230 -12.66 0.85 -45.99
CA ALA A 230 -12.44 1.80 -47.07
C ALA A 230 -12.47 1.12 -48.45
N LEU A 231 -11.90 -0.08 -48.57
CA LEU A 231 -11.93 -0.86 -49.81
C LEU A 231 -13.37 -1.28 -50.15
N VAL A 232 -14.12 -1.82 -49.18
CA VAL A 232 -15.52 -2.22 -49.37
C VAL A 232 -16.38 -1.04 -49.80
N LEU A 233 -16.30 0.10 -49.10
CA LEU A 233 -17.04 1.30 -49.48
C LEU A 233 -16.62 1.82 -50.86
N GLY A 234 -15.32 1.82 -51.15
CA GLY A 234 -14.79 2.20 -52.46
C GLY A 234 -15.30 1.32 -53.60
N VAL A 235 -15.46 0.02 -53.36
CA VAL A 235 -16.04 -0.94 -54.33
C VAL A 235 -17.56 -0.76 -54.47
N ILE A 236 -18.30 -0.58 -53.37
CA ILE A 236 -19.76 -0.39 -53.41
C ILE A 236 -20.13 0.89 -54.18
N PHE A 237 -19.42 1.98 -53.93
CA PHE A 237 -19.66 3.26 -54.60
C PHE A 237 -18.78 3.45 -55.84
N TRP A 238 -18.23 2.37 -56.39
CA TRP A 238 -17.37 2.43 -57.56
C TRP A 238 -18.12 3.03 -58.75
N ARG A 239 -17.62 4.17 -59.26
CA ARG A 239 -18.18 4.93 -60.39
C ARG A 239 -19.59 5.51 -60.18
N VAL A 240 -20.04 5.68 -58.95
CA VAL A 240 -21.26 6.46 -58.67
C VAL A 240 -21.02 7.92 -59.07
N GLY A 241 -21.78 8.43 -60.06
CA GLY A 241 -21.66 9.80 -60.59
C GLY A 241 -20.96 9.93 -61.96
N LEU A 242 -20.48 8.84 -62.58
CA LEU A 242 -19.86 8.87 -63.91
C LEU A 242 -20.86 8.85 -65.09
N LYS A 243 -22.11 9.29 -64.86
CA LYS A 243 -23.05 9.66 -65.94
C LYS A 243 -23.11 11.19 -66.02
N MET A 244 -22.23 11.75 -66.85
CA MET A 244 -22.54 12.88 -67.74
C MET A 244 -22.13 12.45 -69.15
#